data_AF-A0A1D3K8C3-F1
#
_entry.id   AF-A0A1D3K8C3-F1
#
_cell.length_a   1.000
_cell.length_b   1.000
_cell.length_c   1.000
_cell.angle_alpha   90.00
_cell.angle_beta   90.00
_cell.angle_gamma   90.00
#
_symmetry.space_group_name_H-M   'P 1'
#
loop_
_entity.id
_entity.type
_entity.pdbx_description
1 polymer ?
#
loop_
_entity_poly.entity_id
_entity_poly.type
_entity_poly.pdbx_seq_one_letter_code
_entity_poly.pdbx_strand_id
1 'polypeptide(L)' 'MSVYLWPLVTLPAVITEPGAYITRGGERVTVVRATQRHSFDCNGFYGEDSAAIAESWHRSGRLYSNVECINDIVRRV' A
#
# COMPACT_ATOMS: atom_id res chain seq x y z
N MET A 1 -19.15 -5.80 -6.15
CA MET A 1 -18.03 -5.04 -5.56
C MET A 1 -18.51 -4.38 -4.28
N SER A 2 -17.70 -4.40 -3.22
CA SER A 2 -18.04 -3.74 -1.96
C SER A 2 -18.04 -2.22 -2.14
N VAL A 3 -19.10 -1.52 -1.72
CA VAL A 3 -19.29 -0.06 -1.90
C VAL A 3 -18.12 0.74 -1.30
N TYR A 4 -17.45 0.17 -0.28
CA TYR A 4 -16.31 0.76 0.42
C TYR A 4 -15.06 0.95 -0.43
N LEU A 5 -14.93 0.27 -1.58
CA LEU A 5 -13.75 0.33 -2.45
C LEU A 5 -13.90 1.30 -3.62
N TRP A 6 -15.09 1.87 -3.84
CA TRP A 6 -15.34 2.75 -4.98
C TRP A 6 -14.35 3.92 -5.09
N PRO A 7 -13.97 4.62 -4.00
CA PRO A 7 -12.98 5.69 -4.11
C PRO A 7 -11.61 5.20 -4.55
N LEU A 8 -11.29 3.93 -4.32
CA LEU A 8 -9.99 3.34 -4.61
C LEU A 8 -9.85 2.83 -6.05
N VAL A 9 -10.95 2.41 -6.70
CA VAL A 9 -10.87 1.82 -8.04
C VAL A 9 -10.50 2.84 -9.12
N THR A 10 -10.74 4.12 -8.86
CA THR A 10 -10.39 5.22 -9.76
C THR A 10 -8.98 5.75 -9.56
N LEU A 11 -8.29 5.35 -8.49
CA LEU A 11 -6.94 5.79 -8.20
C LEU A 11 -5.90 5.02 -9.03
N PRO A 12 -4.77 5.67 -9.40
CA PRO A 12 -3.68 5.00 -10.08
C PRO A 12 -3.10 3.89 -9.20
N ALA A 13 -2.59 2.83 -9.83
CA ALA A 13 -1.79 1.83 -9.13
C ALA A 13 -0.40 2.41 -8.82
N VAL A 14 -0.04 2.41 -7.54
CA VAL A 14 1.30 2.77 -7.07
C VAL A 14 2.11 1.49 -6.81
N ILE A 15 1.47 0.48 -6.23
CA ILE A 15 2.08 -0.82 -5.93
C ILE A 15 1.76 -1.76 -7.08
N THR A 16 2.72 -1.95 -7.98
CA THR A 16 2.58 -2.85 -9.13
C THR A 16 3.30 -4.18 -8.95
N GLU A 17 4.36 -4.20 -8.13
CA GLU A 17 5.21 -5.36 -7.88
C GLU A 17 5.84 -5.28 -6.47
N PRO A 18 6.32 -6.40 -5.89
CA PRO A 18 7.12 -6.37 -4.67
C PRO A 18 8.36 -5.46 -4.78
N GLY A 19 8.85 -4.95 -3.65
CA GLY A 19 10.02 -4.07 -3.60
C GLY A 19 9.92 -2.99 -2.53
N ALA A 20 10.82 -2.02 -2.61
CA ALA A 20 10.89 -0.91 -1.66
C ALA A 20 10.04 0.28 -2.11
N TYR A 21 9.31 0.85 -1.16
CA TYR A 21 8.40 1.97 -1.35
C TYR A 21 8.58 3.01 -0.24
N ILE A 22 8.07 4.22 -0.50
CA ILE A 22 8.05 5.33 0.45
C ILE A 22 6.60 5.67 0.79
N THR A 23 6.33 5.79 2.09
CA THR A 23 5.04 6.27 2.59
C THR A 23 4.94 7.78 2.47
N ARG A 24 3.73 8.32 2.63
CA ARG A 24 3.48 9.76 2.68
C ARG A 24 4.25 10.45 3.80
N GLY A 25 4.48 9.75 4.92
CA GLY A 25 5.33 10.20 6.02
C GLY A 25 6.83 10.19 5.75
N GLY A 26 7.26 9.63 4.61
CA GLY A 26 8.67 9.49 4.25
C GLY A 26 9.32 8.20 4.77
N GLU A 27 8.57 7.32 5.41
CA GLU A 27 9.09 6.05 5.90
C GLU A 27 9.27 5.05 4.75
N ARG A 28 10.28 4.18 4.89
CA ARG A 28 10.55 3.12 3.92
C ARG A 28 9.81 1.85 4.30
N VAL A 29 9.09 1.29 3.33
CA VAL A 29 8.35 0.03 3.45
C VAL A 29 8.86 -0.96 2.40
N THR A 30 9.01 -2.21 2.80
CA THR A 30 9.29 -3.33 1.90
C THR A 30 8.00 -4.09 1.64
N VAL A 31 7.45 -3.95 0.44
CA VAL A 31 6.29 -4.70 -0.04
C VAL A 31 6.75 -6.08 -0.51
N VAL A 32 6.23 -7.14 0.10
CA VAL A 32 6.57 -8.52 -0.25
C VAL A 32 5.53 -9.18 -1.16
N ARG A 33 4.29 -8.68 -1.15
CA ARG A 33 3.23 -9.12 -2.07
C ARG A 33 2.57 -7.91 -2.72
N ALA A 34 2.41 -7.97 -4.03
CA ALA A 34 1.58 -7.04 -4.79
C ALA A 34 0.41 -7.80 -5.43
N THR A 35 -0.72 -7.12 -5.58
CA THR A 35 -1.89 -7.64 -6.29
C THR A 35 -2.39 -6.60 -7.29
N GLN A 36 -2.93 -7.08 -8.41
CA GLN A 36 -3.62 -6.22 -9.38
C GLN A 36 -5.11 -6.06 -9.03
N ARG A 37 -5.62 -6.81 -8.05
CA ARG A 37 -7.01 -6.70 -7.60
C ARG A 37 -7.22 -5.41 -6.82
N HIS A 38 -8.44 -4.91 -6.83
CA HIS A 38 -8.87 -3.84 -5.94
C HIS A 38 -9.18 -4.41 -4.56
N SER A 39 -8.14 -4.77 -3.82
CA SER A 39 -8.21 -5.29 -2.46
C SER A 39 -7.00 -4.82 -1.65
N PHE A 40 -7.09 -4.90 -0.32
CA PHE A 40 -5.99 -4.58 0.60
C PHE A 40 -5.07 -5.79 0.81
N ASP A 41 -4.63 -6.43 -0.28
CA ASP A 41 -3.76 -7.61 -0.23
C ASP A 41 -2.32 -7.32 -0.64
N CYS A 42 -1.96 -6.06 -0.91
CA CYS A 42 -0.56 -5.68 -1.06
C CYS A 42 0.04 -5.58 0.34
N ASN A 43 0.90 -6.51 0.75
CA ASN A 43 1.40 -6.56 2.11
C ASN A 43 2.92 -6.38 2.18
N GLY A 44 3.39 -5.93 3.33
CA GLY A 44 4.77 -5.54 3.53
C GLY A 44 5.02 -5.12 4.98
N PHE A 45 6.25 -4.68 5.24
CA PHE A 45 6.69 -4.28 6.57
C PHE A 45 7.58 -3.04 6.49
N TYR A 46 7.61 -2.29 7.58
CA TYR A 46 8.45 -1.09 7.70
C TYR A 46 9.92 -1.47 7.93
N GLY A 47 10.85 -0.74 7.32
CA GLY A 47 12.28 -1.00 7.48
C GLY A 47 12.80 -2.24 6.72
N GLU A 48 13.96 -2.75 7.15
CA GLU A 48 14.70 -3.82 6.47
C GLU A 48 14.46 -5.22 7.08
N ASP A 49 13.86 -5.29 8.26
CA ASP A 49 13.64 -6.56 8.98
C ASP A 49 12.18 -6.99 8.88
N SER A 50 11.95 -8.23 8.47
CA SER A 50 10.65 -8.90 8.47
C SER A 50 9.98 -9.02 9.85
N ALA A 51 10.72 -8.79 10.94
CA ALA A 51 10.17 -8.69 12.30
C ALA A 51 9.43 -7.35 12.57
N ALA A 52 9.51 -6.40 11.63
CA ALA A 52 8.88 -5.10 11.77
C ALA A 52 7.35 -5.14 11.61
N ILE A 53 6.73 -4.00 11.89
CA ILE A 53 5.28 -3.80 11.78
C ILE A 53 4.83 -4.17 10.37
N ALA A 54 3.94 -5.16 10.26
CA ALA A 54 3.34 -5.57 9.01
C ALA A 54 2.05 -4.79 8.74
N GLU A 55 1.90 -4.32 7.50
CA GLU A 55 0.70 -3.62 7.04
C GLU A 55 0.24 -4.16 5.68
N SER A 56 -0.98 -3.80 5.30
CA SER A 56 -1.57 -4.20 4.03
C SER A 56 -2.31 -3.04 3.38
N TRP A 57 -1.93 -2.73 2.16
CA TRP A 57 -2.42 -1.62 1.37
C TRP A 57 -3.24 -2.10 0.17
N HIS A 58 -4.08 -1.21 -0.32
CA HIS A 58 -4.63 -1.33 -1.67
C HIS A 58 -3.53 -1.08 -2.71
N ARG A 59 -3.67 -1.59 -3.94
CA ARG A 59 -2.72 -1.34 -5.06
C ARG A 59 -2.45 0.14 -5.35
N SER A 60 -3.34 1.04 -4.95
CA SER A 60 -3.11 2.49 -5.02
C SER A 60 -2.18 3.04 -3.92
N GLY A 61 -1.68 2.18 -3.03
CA GLY A 61 -0.89 2.55 -1.87
C GLY A 61 -1.69 2.99 -0.64
N ARG A 62 -3.03 2.96 -0.70
CA ARG A 62 -3.87 3.39 0.41
C ARG A 62 -3.95 2.34 1.51
N LEU A 63 -3.82 2.76 2.77
CA LEU A 63 -4.08 1.92 3.94
C LEU A 63 -5.58 1.85 4.26
N TYR A 64 -6.29 2.96 4.09
CA TYR A 64 -7.73 3.07 4.31
C TYR A 64 -8.47 3.44 3.02
N SER A 65 -9.73 3.04 2.90
CA SER A 65 -10.45 3.18 1.63
C SER A 65 -10.99 4.57 1.35
N ASN A 66 -11.10 5.42 2.37
CA ASN A 66 -11.80 6.70 2.32
C ASN A 66 -11.01 7.87 2.91
N VAL A 67 -9.83 7.65 3.46
CA VAL A 67 -9.02 8.68 4.10
C VAL A 67 -7.55 8.50 3.76
N GLU A 68 -6.86 9.59 3.47
CA GLU A 68 -5.40 9.57 3.35
C GLU A 68 -4.78 9.48 4.74
N CYS A 69 -3.70 8.73 4.90
CA CYS A 69 -2.92 8.74 6.13
C CYS A 69 -1.42 8.78 5.86
N ILE A 70 -0.64 8.99 6.92
CA ILE A 70 0.82 9.08 6.85
C ILE A 70 1.47 7.78 6.35
N ASN A 71 0.80 6.65 6.57
CA ASN A 71 1.24 5.31 6.20
C ASN A 71 0.87 4.94 4.74
N ASP A 72 0.20 5.81 3.99
CA ASP A 72 -0.10 5.54 2.57
C ASP A 72 1.19 5.48 1.76
N ILE A 73 1.38 4.42 0.97
CA ILE A 73 2.46 4.32 -0.01
C ILE A 73 2.19 5.27 -1.18
N VAL A 74 3.13 6.17 -1.47
CA VAL A 74 2.96 7.20 -2.51
C VAL A 74 3.87 7.01 -3.72
N ARG A 75 5.00 6.31 -3.57
CA ARG A 75 5.90 5.99 -4.68
C ARG A 75 6.81 4.81 -4.38
N ARG A 76 7.33 4.19 -5.44
CA ARG A 76 8.47 3.28 -5.37
C ARG A 76 9.75 4.08 -5.10
N VAL A 77 10.72 3.44 -4.43
CA VAL A 77 12.07 3.99 -4.25
C VAL A 77 12.80 4.02 -5.58
#